data_AF-A0A7C3Q583-F1
#
_entry.id   AF-A0A7C3Q583-F1
#
_cell.length_a   1.000
_cell.length_b   1.000
_cell.length_c   1.000
_cell.angle_alpha   90.00
_cell.angle_beta   90.00
_cell.angle_gamma   90.00
#
_symmetry.space_group_name_H-M   'P 1'
#
loop_
_entity.id
_entity.type
_entity.pdbx_description
1 polymer ?
#
loop_
_entity_poly.entity_id
_entity_poly.type
_entity_poly.pdbx_seq_one_letter_code
_entity_poly.pdbx_strand_id
1 'polypeptide(L)'
;MNAFAIQLTNGCLVSDIEQEDKNTFQFLQNTGAVEEVEGLWKLHSLYRAGRLYVGKDGRGYVEAAFKEQKDLLVEPDHLGDAKHGDEVVVKRIIARRGRASGKVVT
;
A
#
# COMPACT_ATOMS: atom_id res chain seq x y z
N MET A 1 -1.10 -1.20 -11.57
CA MET A 1 -2.00 -1.36 -10.42
C MET A 1 -3.09 -2.30 -10.84
N ASN A 2 -3.26 -3.37 -10.07
CA ASN A 2 -4.32 -4.34 -10.19
C ASN A 2 -5.64 -3.73 -9.71
N ALA A 3 -6.74 -4.42 -10.03
CA ALA A 3 -8.07 -3.96 -9.69
C ALA A 3 -8.25 -3.79 -8.17
N PHE A 4 -7.72 -4.74 -7.38
CA PHE A 4 -7.84 -4.74 -5.93
C PHE A 4 -7.22 -3.51 -5.25
N ALA A 5 -6.00 -3.11 -5.64
CA ALA A 5 -5.35 -1.91 -5.12
C ALA A 5 -6.14 -0.63 -5.46
N ILE A 6 -6.70 -0.56 -6.67
CA ILE A 6 -7.53 0.59 -7.10
C ILE A 6 -8.83 0.63 -6.29
N GLN A 7 -9.51 -0.52 -6.14
CA GLN A 7 -10.71 -0.66 -5.33
C GLN A 7 -10.47 -0.21 -3.89
N LEU A 8 -9.43 -0.71 -3.23
CA LEU A 8 -9.12 -0.31 -1.85
C LEU A 8 -8.71 1.17 -1.74
N THR A 9 -8.13 1.77 -2.78
CA THR A 9 -7.78 3.20 -2.68
C THR A 9 -9.01 4.10 -2.86
N ASN A 10 -9.99 3.68 -3.66
CA ASN A 10 -11.24 4.43 -3.88
C ASN A 10 -12.32 4.14 -2.83
N GLY A 11 -12.30 2.95 -2.24
CA GLY A 11 -13.38 2.40 -1.43
C GLY A 11 -14.18 1.35 -2.20
N CYS A 12 -14.44 0.20 -1.57
CA CYS A 12 -15.25 -0.87 -2.13
C CYS A 12 -16.13 -1.54 -1.08
N LEU A 13 -17.17 -2.25 -1.53
CA LEU A 13 -17.91 -3.17 -0.67
C LEU A 13 -17.14 -4.49 -0.56
N VAL A 14 -17.28 -5.18 0.57
CA VAL A 14 -16.68 -6.52 0.76
C VAL A 14 -17.23 -7.53 -0.26
N SER A 15 -18.46 -7.34 -0.73
CA SER A 15 -19.07 -8.16 -1.79
C SER A 15 -18.36 -8.04 -3.14
N ASP A 16 -17.64 -6.95 -3.38
CA ASP A 16 -16.99 -6.65 -4.65
C ASP A 16 -15.54 -7.12 -4.69
N ILE A 17 -15.07 -7.73 -3.59
CA ILE A 17 -13.71 -8.28 -3.47
C ILE A 17 -13.71 -9.71 -4.02
N GLU A 18 -12.87 -9.94 -5.02
CA GLU A 18 -12.68 -11.24 -5.65
C GLU A 18 -12.16 -12.28 -4.64
N GLN A 19 -12.51 -13.55 -4.85
CA GLN A 19 -12.16 -14.62 -3.91
C GLN A 19 -10.64 -14.75 -3.69
N GLU A 20 -9.86 -14.50 -4.73
CA GLU A 20 -8.39 -14.52 -4.68
C GLU A 20 -7.81 -13.42 -3.78
N ASP A 21 -8.49 -12.28 -3.65
CA ASP A 21 -8.04 -11.14 -2.87
C ASP A 21 -8.50 -11.18 -1.40
N LYS A 22 -9.43 -12.08 -1.04
CA LYS A 22 -9.99 -12.13 0.32
C LYS A 22 -8.97 -12.37 1.42
N ASN A 23 -7.98 -13.22 1.17
CA ASN A 23 -6.91 -13.49 2.13
C ASN A 23 -6.07 -12.24 2.38
N THR A 24 -5.72 -11.53 1.30
CA THR A 24 -4.98 -10.26 1.36
C THR A 24 -5.82 -9.21 2.07
N PHE A 25 -7.11 -9.09 1.76
CA PHE A 25 -8.03 -8.17 2.41
C PHE A 25 -8.12 -8.42 3.91
N GLN A 26 -8.30 -9.68 4.34
CA GLN A 26 -8.38 -10.03 5.75
C GLN A 26 -7.07 -9.72 6.49
N PHE A 27 -5.93 -9.97 5.85
CA PHE A 27 -4.63 -9.56 6.38
C PHE A 27 -4.52 -8.03 6.54
N LEU A 28 -4.96 -7.27 5.54
CA LEU A 28 -4.97 -5.80 5.59
C LEU A 28 -5.92 -5.25 6.67
N GLN A 29 -7.07 -5.91 6.91
CA GLN A 29 -7.96 -5.58 8.02
C GLN A 29 -7.27 -5.81 9.36
N ASN A 30 -6.66 -6.98 9.56
CA ASN A 30 -5.98 -7.34 10.81
C ASN A 30 -4.79 -6.42 11.13
N THR A 31 -4.13 -5.87 10.12
CA THR A 31 -3.03 -4.91 10.28
C THR A 31 -3.49 -3.46 10.47
N GLY A 32 -4.81 -3.20 10.34
CA GLY A 32 -5.38 -1.85 10.36
C GLY A 32 -4.95 -1.00 9.15
N ALA A 33 -4.63 -1.65 8.03
CA ALA A 33 -4.27 -0.98 6.78
C ALA A 33 -5.49 -0.49 6.00
N VAL A 34 -6.66 -1.11 6.24
CA VAL A 34 -7.95 -0.67 5.72
C VAL A 34 -8.87 -0.25 6.86
N GLU A 35 -9.80 0.63 6.55
CA GLU A 35 -10.84 1.13 7.44
C GLU A 35 -12.18 1.20 6.70
N GLU A 36 -13.27 1.06 7.45
CA GLU A 36 -14.61 1.27 6.93
C GLU A 36 -15.02 2.74 7.12
N VAL A 37 -15.38 3.40 6.03
CA VAL A 37 -15.86 4.79 6.02
C VAL A 37 -17.12 4.87 5.17
N GLU A 38 -18.22 5.29 5.79
CA GLU A 38 -19.52 5.43 5.12
C GLU A 38 -20.00 4.12 4.44
N GLY A 39 -19.68 2.97 5.05
CA GLY A 39 -20.04 1.64 4.54
C GLY A 39 -19.11 1.09 3.46
N LEU A 40 -18.05 1.82 3.09
CA LEU A 40 -17.04 1.39 2.12
C LEU A 40 -15.71 1.09 2.82
N TRP A 41 -15.09 -0.01 2.45
CA TRP A 41 -13.74 -0.37 2.90
C TRP A 41 -12.70 0.27 2.00
N LYS A 42 -11.79 1.04 2.60
CA LYS A 42 -10.69 1.71 1.88
C LYS A 42 -9.40 1.68 2.67
N LEU A 43 -8.28 1.96 2.01
CA LEU A 43 -7.00 2.15 2.69
C LEU A 43 -7.08 3.29 3.68
N HIS A 44 -6.62 3.03 4.90
CA HIS A 44 -6.47 4.07 5.90
C HIS A 44 -5.51 5.14 5.40
N SER A 45 -5.73 6.40 5.78
CA SER A 45 -5.00 7.57 5.26
C SER A 45 -3.47 7.48 5.34
N LEU A 46 -2.94 6.68 6.26
CA LEU A 46 -1.51 6.40 6.45
C LEU A 46 -0.94 5.36 5.50
N TYR A 47 -1.78 4.65 4.73
CA TYR A 47 -1.38 3.59 3.84
C TYR A 47 -1.53 4.00 2.38
N ARG A 48 -0.71 3.40 1.53
CA ARG A 48 -0.67 3.63 0.09
C ARG A 48 -0.46 2.29 -0.60
N ALA A 49 -1.28 2.00 -1.61
CA ALA A 49 -1.00 0.93 -2.55
C ALA A 49 -0.26 1.49 -3.75
N GLY A 50 0.65 0.70 -4.31
CA GLY A 50 1.41 1.10 -5.49
C GLY A 50 2.38 0.03 -5.96
N ARG A 51 3.00 0.29 -7.10
CA ARG A 51 4.05 -0.58 -7.66
C ARG A 51 5.38 -0.25 -7.02
N LEU A 52 6.09 -1.28 -6.58
CA LEU A 52 7.42 -1.16 -5.99
C LEU A 52 8.50 -1.21 -7.07
N TYR A 53 9.33 -0.18 -7.12
CA TYR A 53 10.56 -0.15 -7.91
C TYR A 53 11.76 -0.18 -6.98
N VAL A 54 12.54 -1.25 -7.02
CA VAL A 54 13.81 -1.35 -6.28
C VAL A 54 14.96 -0.89 -7.17
N GLY A 55 15.72 0.09 -6.68
CA GLY A 55 16.92 0.62 -7.32
C GLY A 55 18.16 -0.24 -7.07
N LYS A 56 19.25 0.07 -7.78
CA LYS A 56 20.53 -0.68 -7.65
C LYS A 56 21.18 -0.55 -6.26
N ASP A 57 20.85 0.51 -5.54
CA ASP A 57 21.31 0.77 -4.18
C ASP A 57 20.45 0.07 -3.11
N GLY A 58 19.49 -0.76 -3.52
CA GLY A 58 18.61 -1.52 -2.65
C GLY A 58 17.42 -0.73 -2.10
N ARG A 59 17.30 0.56 -2.40
CA ARG A 59 16.15 1.36 -1.97
C ARG A 59 14.95 1.12 -2.87
N GLY A 60 13.78 1.00 -2.24
CA GLY A 60 12.49 0.92 -2.91
C GLY A 60 11.86 2.28 -3.12
N TYR A 61 11.07 2.39 -4.18
CA TYR A 61 10.19 3.53 -4.45
C TYR A 61 8.82 2.99 -4.78
N VAL A 62 7.81 3.40 -4.02
CA VAL A 62 6.42 3.08 -4.32
C VAL A 62 5.78 4.29 -4.95
N GLU A 63 5.48 4.15 -6.25
CA GLU A 63 4.73 5.12 -7.01
C GLU A 63 3.29 5.16 -6.50
N ALA A 64 2.86 6.33 -6.05
CA ALA A 64 1.51 6.46 -5.51
C ALA A 64 0.47 6.34 -6.62
N ALA A 65 -0.68 5.74 -6.31
CA ALA A 65 -1.78 5.58 -7.23
C ALA A 65 -2.32 6.89 -7.83
N PHE A 66 -2.24 7.97 -7.04
CA PHE A 66 -2.78 9.29 -7.37
C PHE A 66 -1.67 10.34 -7.41
N LYS A 67 -1.71 11.23 -8.42
CA LYS A 67 -0.68 12.27 -8.60
C LYS A 67 -0.61 13.28 -7.45
N GLU A 68 -1.69 13.46 -6.69
CA GLU A 68 -1.66 14.34 -5.50
C GLU A 68 -0.90 13.70 -4.33
N GLN A 69 -0.70 12.38 -4.37
CA GLN A 69 0.03 11.64 -3.35
C GLN A 69 1.51 11.55 -3.74
N LYS A 70 2.40 11.79 -2.77
CA LYS A 70 3.84 11.68 -3.00
C LYS A 70 4.26 10.22 -3.02
N ASP A 71 5.13 9.86 -3.95
CA ASP A 71 5.84 8.59 -3.93
C ASP A 71 6.56 8.39 -2.60
N LEU A 72 6.55 7.15 -2.13
CA LEU A 72 7.18 6.78 -0.87
C LEU A 72 8.53 6.12 -1.14
N LEU A 73 9.56 6.64 -0.48
CA LEU A 73 10.82 5.93 -0.34
C LEU A 73 10.64 4.76 0.65
N VAL A 74 11.12 3.59 0.28
CA VAL A 74 11.18 2.41 1.16
C VAL A 74 12.66 2.07 1.35
N GLU A 75 13.12 2.10 2.59
CA GLU A 75 14.49 1.70 2.92
C GLU A 75 14.66 0.18 2.75
N PRO A 76 15.89 -0.33 2.53
CA PRO A 76 16.12 -1.77 2.34
C PRO A 76 15.52 -2.63 3.46
N ASP A 77 15.71 -2.23 4.72
CA ASP A 77 15.19 -2.93 5.91
C ASP A 77 13.66 -2.88 6.04
N HIS A 78 13.00 -2.07 5.20
CA HIS A 78 11.55 -1.87 5.19
C HIS A 78 10.87 -2.50 3.97
N LEU A 79 11.62 -3.18 3.09
CA LEU A 79 11.09 -3.90 1.94
C LEU A 79 10.40 -5.22 2.33
N GLY A 80 10.84 -5.86 3.43
CA GLY A 80 10.39 -7.21 3.76
C GLY A 80 10.78 -8.20 2.65
N ASP A 81 9.83 -9.02 2.21
CA ASP A 81 10.03 -10.00 1.14
C ASP A 81 9.65 -9.47 -0.25
N ALA A 82 9.19 -8.21 -0.35
CA ALA A 82 8.72 -7.63 -1.59
C ALA A 82 9.86 -7.38 -2.59
N LYS A 83 9.56 -7.65 -3.87
CA LYS A 83 10.50 -7.61 -4.98
C LYS A 83 10.19 -6.48 -5.95
N HIS A 84 11.17 -6.19 -6.79
CA HIS A 84 11.00 -5.24 -7.88
C HIS A 84 9.83 -5.65 -8.78
N GLY A 85 8.89 -4.73 -8.98
CA GLY A 85 7.71 -4.94 -9.82
C GLY A 85 6.46 -5.39 -9.06
N ASP A 86 6.58 -5.76 -7.79
CA ASP A 86 5.43 -6.18 -6.97
C ASP A 86 4.47 -5.02 -6.73
N GLU A 87 3.20 -5.35 -6.52
CA GLU A 87 2.20 -4.41 -6.04
C GLU A 87 2.04 -4.58 -4.54
N VAL A 88 2.29 -3.51 -3.81
CA VAL A 88 2.46 -3.55 -2.36
C VAL A 88 1.57 -2.51 -1.68
N VAL A 89 1.21 -2.79 -0.43
CA VAL A 89 0.68 -1.80 0.50
C VAL A 89 1.79 -1.34 1.45
N VAL A 90 1.97 -0.02 1.53
CA VAL A 90 3.01 0.61 2.35
C VAL A 90 2.37 1.48 3.41
N LYS A 91 2.81 1.32 4.66
CA LYS A 91 2.50 2.23 5.76
C LYS A 91 3.49 3.39 5.79
N ARG A 92 2.99 4.62 5.77
CA ARG A 92 3.81 5.84 5.87
C ARG A 92 4.45 5.94 7.25
N ILE A 93 5.73 6.28 7.29
CA ILE A 93 6.45 6.63 8.51
C ILE A 93 6.25 8.12 8.78
N ILE A 94 5.62 8.45 9.91
CA ILE A 94 5.32 9.82 10.32
C ILE A 94 6.52 10.44 11.06
N ALA A 95 6.59 11.78 11.04
CA ALA A 95 7.63 12.57 11.72
C ALA A 95 9.08 12.32 11.27
N ARG A 96 9.31 11.62 10.16
CA ARG A 96 10.64 11.49 9.57
C ARG A 96 11.06 12.78 8.85
N ARG A 97 12.29 13.24 9.10
CA ARG A 97 12.89 14.34 8.32
C ARG A 97 13.28 13.86 6.92
N GLY A 98 13.08 14.71 5.91
CA GLY A 98 13.47 14.42 4.52
C GLY A 98 12.32 13.91 3.66
N ARG A 99 12.63 13.03 2.68
CA ARG A 99 11.65 12.49 1.73
C ARG A 99 10.59 11.64 2.47
N ALA A 100 9.35 11.71 2.00
CA ALA A 100 8.29 10.84 2.50
C ALA A 100 8.70 9.37 2.33
N SER A 101 8.54 8.59 3.40
CA SER A 101 8.97 7.19 3.42
C SER A 101 7.93 6.30 4.06
N GLY A 102 8.06 5.00 3.83
CA GLY A 102 7.18 4.00 4.39
C GLY A 102 7.83 2.64 4.57
N LYS A 103 7.02 1.70 5.06
CA LYS A 103 7.36 0.29 5.24
C LYS A 103 6.32 -0.59 4.55
N VAL A 104 6.79 -1.57 3.79
CA VAL A 104 5.93 -2.57 3.15
C VAL A 104 5.26 -3.43 4.22
N VAL A 105 3.98 -3.72 3.99
CA VAL A 105 3.14 -4.51 4.91
C VAL A 105 2.72 -5.84 4.29
N THR A 106 2.65 -5.90 2.95
CA THR A 106 2.23 -7.05 2.13
C THR A 106 3.39 -7.68 1.39
#